data_AF-A0A8T2UIM4-F1
#
_entry.id   AF-A0A8T2UIM4-F1
#
_cell.length_a   1.000
_cell.length_b   1.000
_cell.length_c   1.000
_cell.angle_alpha   90.00
_cell.angle_beta   90.00
_cell.angle_gamma   90.00
#
_symmetry.space_group_name_H-M   'P 1'
#
loop_
_entity.id
_entity.type
_entity.pdbx_description
1 polymer ?
#
loop_
_entity_poly.entity_id
_entity_poly.type
_entity_poly.pdbx_seq_one_letter_code
_entity_poly.pdbx_strand_id
1 'polypeptide(L)'
;MDYERAAYSCGACSDLAAEMAAALAAASIVFKDNRAYSLKLVDGATVLFAFARDRRGRYVKAIPDAETYYNSTGYWDEFIWGAAWMYFATGNSTYLKLATTEGIAKHAGASGGWKFYGVFDWDNKLTGAQVVLTRFFKMMSPGFPYENVLNQYKNETELIMCSYLPQYKVFNQTAGGMMEFNYGAPQPLQYVAANAFLAALYADYLSATSAPVWPCGPNFLPKKVLRDFARSQINYILGDNPAKMSYVVGYRKRYPIRVHHRGASIPRGRTSRGCTTGYKYRDTKSPNPNLLVGAMVAGPDNRDRFADIRYNYNFTEPTIAGNACLVAALVALSGGDDKGVDPNTIFSAVPAFFPNSPPPPAPWRP
;
A
#
# COMPACT_ATOMS: atom_id res chain seq x y z
N MET A 1 17.67 20.52 16.54
CA MET A 1 16.29 20.93 16.81
C MET A 1 16.31 21.52 18.19
N ASP A 2 15.86 22.76 18.34
CA ASP A 2 15.89 23.58 19.55
C ASP A 2 14.48 23.89 20.07
N TYR A 3 13.51 23.07 19.71
CA TYR A 3 12.12 23.18 20.14
C TYR A 3 11.70 21.90 20.87
N GLU A 4 10.72 22.01 21.76
CA GLU A 4 10.16 20.87 22.49
C GLU A 4 9.51 19.86 21.54
N ARG A 5 9.71 18.58 21.81
CA ARG A 5 9.15 17.48 21.04
C ARG A 5 8.13 16.76 21.89
N ALA A 6 6.91 17.27 21.89
CA ALA A 6 5.80 16.67 22.62
C ALA A 6 5.57 15.22 22.16
N ALA A 7 5.30 14.34 23.11
CA ALA A 7 4.80 13.00 22.85
C ALA A 7 3.31 12.99 23.13
N TYR A 8 2.52 12.47 22.20
CA TYR A 8 1.08 12.37 22.33
C TYR A 8 0.71 10.91 22.57
N SER A 9 -0.19 10.69 23.53
CA SER A 9 -0.85 9.40 23.75
C SER A 9 -2.29 9.50 23.29
N CYS A 10 -2.80 8.43 22.70
CA CYS A 10 -4.18 8.37 22.27
C CYS A 10 -4.93 7.24 22.98
N GLY A 11 -6.10 7.57 23.56
CA GLY A 11 -6.96 6.62 24.26
C GLY A 11 -8.05 5.97 23.40
N ALA A 12 -8.30 6.50 22.19
CA ALA A 12 -9.25 5.96 21.21
C ALA A 12 -8.83 6.33 19.77
N CYS A 13 -8.12 5.41 19.10
CA CYS A 13 -7.49 5.58 17.78
C CYS A 13 -7.45 4.24 17.05
N SER A 14 -8.63 3.82 16.60
CA SER A 14 -8.82 2.57 15.87
C SER A 14 -7.98 2.50 14.61
N ASP A 15 -7.98 3.58 13.82
CA ASP A 15 -7.21 3.74 12.59
C ASP A 15 -5.71 3.50 12.82
N LEU A 16 -5.09 4.31 13.70
CA LEU A 16 -3.66 4.22 13.98
C LEU A 16 -3.29 2.87 14.60
N ALA A 17 -4.04 2.39 15.60
CA ALA A 17 -3.70 1.16 16.29
C ALA A 17 -3.93 -0.10 15.41
N ALA A 18 -4.95 -0.11 14.56
CA ALA A 18 -5.19 -1.22 13.64
C ALA A 18 -4.14 -1.25 12.51
N GLU A 19 -3.68 -0.10 12.00
CA GLU A 19 -2.56 -0.06 11.04
C GLU A 19 -1.24 -0.53 11.69
N MET A 20 -0.98 -0.12 12.94
CA MET A 20 0.19 -0.63 13.69
C MET A 20 0.11 -2.15 13.89
N ALA A 21 -1.07 -2.68 14.21
CA ALA A 21 -1.28 -4.13 14.31
C ALA A 21 -1.04 -4.83 12.97
N ALA A 22 -1.54 -4.29 11.86
CA ALA A 22 -1.30 -4.82 10.52
C ALA A 22 0.19 -4.86 10.19
N ALA A 23 0.93 -3.79 10.48
CA ALA A 23 2.35 -3.69 10.24
C ALA A 23 3.16 -4.73 11.05
N LEU A 24 2.87 -4.88 12.35
CA LEU A 24 3.52 -5.87 13.20
C LEU A 24 3.17 -7.31 12.80
N ALA A 25 1.91 -7.57 12.46
CA ALA A 25 1.46 -8.87 11.98
C ALA A 25 2.14 -9.24 10.65
N ALA A 26 2.18 -8.33 9.67
CA ALA A 26 2.88 -8.55 8.41
C ALA A 26 4.39 -8.77 8.62
N ALA A 27 5.03 -7.97 9.49
CA ALA A 27 6.43 -8.15 9.82
C ALA A 27 6.72 -9.49 10.51
N SER A 28 5.81 -10.00 11.35
CA SER A 28 5.99 -11.30 12.01
C SER A 28 6.12 -12.46 11.02
N ILE A 29 5.45 -12.37 9.86
CA ILE A 29 5.52 -13.35 8.78
C ILE A 29 6.90 -13.29 8.10
N VAL A 30 7.42 -12.09 7.85
CA VAL A 30 8.76 -11.88 7.28
C VAL A 30 9.84 -12.43 8.20
N PHE A 31 9.71 -12.21 9.51
CA PHE A 31 10.68 -12.64 10.51
C PHE A 31 10.42 -14.04 11.09
N LYS A 32 9.62 -14.89 10.41
CA LYS A 32 9.23 -16.22 10.91
C LYS A 32 10.41 -17.11 11.29
N ASP A 33 11.55 -16.97 10.59
CA ASP A 33 12.77 -17.76 10.86
C ASP A 33 13.44 -17.35 12.18
N ASN A 34 13.20 -16.11 12.65
CA ASN A 34 13.50 -15.70 14.01
C ASN A 34 12.24 -15.82 14.88
N ARG A 35 11.94 -17.05 15.31
CA ARG A 35 10.71 -17.40 16.04
C ARG A 35 10.45 -16.49 17.25
N ALA A 36 11.47 -16.20 18.06
CA ALA A 36 11.31 -15.36 19.25
C ALA A 36 10.88 -13.94 18.89
N TYR A 37 11.46 -13.36 17.84
CA TYR A 37 11.09 -12.02 17.38
C TYR A 37 9.72 -12.00 16.69
N SER A 38 9.44 -13.00 15.85
CA SER A 38 8.12 -13.17 15.20
C SER A 38 7.00 -13.25 16.23
N LEU A 39 7.14 -14.06 17.28
CA LEU A 39 6.15 -14.15 18.35
C LEU A 39 5.97 -12.83 19.10
N LYS A 40 7.07 -12.12 19.41
CA LYS A 40 7.01 -10.79 20.04
C LYS A 40 6.22 -9.79 19.18
N LEU A 41 6.36 -9.85 17.85
CA LEU A 41 5.60 -9.01 16.93
C LEU A 41 4.11 -9.38 16.92
N VAL A 42 3.77 -10.67 16.89
CA VAL A 42 2.38 -11.16 16.98
C VAL A 42 1.73 -10.73 18.29
N ASP A 43 2.44 -10.82 19.42
CA ASP A 43 1.93 -10.40 20.72
C ASP A 43 1.59 -8.91 20.73
N GLY A 44 2.52 -8.07 20.23
CA GLY A 44 2.29 -6.63 20.10
C GLY A 44 1.11 -6.31 19.16
N ALA A 45 1.00 -7.00 18.03
CA ALA A 45 -0.09 -6.85 17.09
C ALA A 45 -1.44 -7.23 17.71
N THR A 46 -1.48 -8.31 18.49
CA THR A 46 -2.69 -8.79 19.19
C THR A 46 -3.19 -7.75 20.19
N VAL A 47 -2.29 -7.19 20.99
CA VAL A 47 -2.62 -6.13 21.97
C VAL A 47 -3.14 -4.87 21.27
N LEU A 48 -2.47 -4.42 20.23
CA LEU A 48 -2.86 -3.20 19.49
C LEU A 48 -4.19 -3.39 18.77
N PHE A 49 -4.42 -4.55 18.14
CA PHE A 49 -5.66 -4.81 17.44
C PHE A 49 -6.86 -4.89 18.40
N ALA A 50 -6.69 -5.54 19.56
CA ALA A 50 -7.71 -5.55 20.61
C ALA A 50 -8.04 -4.12 21.07
N PHE A 51 -7.01 -3.32 21.39
CA PHE A 51 -7.17 -1.91 21.74
C PHE A 51 -7.92 -1.11 20.65
N ALA A 52 -7.55 -1.29 19.38
CA ALA A 52 -8.18 -0.60 18.25
C ALA A 52 -9.68 -0.90 18.15
N ARG A 53 -10.09 -2.13 18.49
CA ARG A 53 -11.48 -2.61 18.42
C ARG A 53 -12.32 -2.17 19.62
N ASP A 54 -11.73 -2.16 20.81
CA ASP A 54 -12.40 -1.83 22.07
C ASP A 54 -12.51 -0.32 22.29
N ARG A 55 -11.50 0.44 21.88
CA ARG A 55 -11.41 1.90 22.07
C ARG A 55 -11.60 2.63 20.75
N ARG A 56 -12.85 2.68 20.27
CA ARG A 56 -13.15 3.18 18.94
C ARG A 56 -13.04 4.70 18.82
N GLY A 57 -12.29 5.16 17.83
CA GLY A 57 -12.11 6.58 17.55
C GLY A 57 -11.12 6.80 16.41
N ARG A 58 -11.16 8.00 15.80
CA ARG A 58 -10.12 8.43 14.87
C ARG A 58 -8.98 9.08 15.64
N TYR A 59 -7.74 8.75 15.33
CA TYR A 59 -6.59 9.22 16.10
C TYR A 59 -6.44 10.75 16.08
N VAL A 60 -6.84 11.40 14.98
CA VAL A 60 -6.84 12.86 14.86
C VAL A 60 -7.75 13.56 15.88
N LYS A 61 -8.72 12.86 16.48
CA LYS A 61 -9.51 13.42 17.58
C LYS A 61 -8.74 13.50 18.90
N ALA A 62 -7.77 12.61 19.11
CA ALA A 62 -6.86 12.67 20.25
C ALA A 62 -5.63 13.53 19.96
N ILE A 63 -5.26 13.69 18.68
CA ILE A 63 -4.09 14.46 18.23
C ILE A 63 -4.52 15.44 17.12
N PRO A 64 -5.21 16.54 17.45
CA PRO A 64 -5.78 17.46 16.46
C PRO A 64 -4.75 18.07 15.51
N ASP A 65 -3.53 18.35 15.99
CA ASP A 65 -2.45 18.89 15.16
C ASP A 65 -2.11 17.96 13.97
N ALA A 66 -2.33 16.65 14.13
CA ALA A 66 -2.07 15.68 13.07
C ALA A 66 -3.06 15.79 11.90
N GLU A 67 -4.27 16.34 12.11
CA GLU A 67 -5.30 16.47 11.08
C GLU A 67 -4.84 17.30 9.88
N THR A 68 -3.95 18.28 10.10
CA THR A 68 -3.41 19.13 9.04
C THR A 68 -2.36 18.41 8.17
N TYR A 69 -1.75 17.34 8.69
CA TYR A 69 -0.66 16.62 8.02
C TYR A 69 -1.09 15.26 7.50
N TYR A 70 -1.77 14.49 8.34
CA TYR A 70 -2.22 13.12 8.10
C TYR A 70 -3.65 12.94 8.62
N ASN A 71 -4.63 13.62 8.01
CA ASN A 71 -6.03 13.45 8.39
C ASN A 71 -6.50 11.99 8.29
N SER A 72 -7.42 11.58 9.16
CA SER A 72 -8.06 10.25 9.07
C SER A 72 -9.49 10.39 8.55
N THR A 73 -9.84 9.68 7.49
CA THR A 73 -11.22 9.65 6.97
C THR A 73 -12.11 8.64 7.70
N GLY A 74 -11.55 7.62 8.33
CA GLY A 74 -12.28 6.53 8.96
C GLY A 74 -11.36 5.58 9.73
N TYR A 75 -11.91 4.45 10.16
CA TYR A 75 -11.13 3.35 10.74
C TYR A 75 -11.66 1.96 10.31
N TRP A 76 -12.70 1.95 9.47
CA TRP A 76 -13.44 0.72 9.16
C TRP A 76 -12.67 -0.16 8.19
N ASP A 77 -11.96 0.46 7.26
CA ASP A 77 -11.04 -0.20 6.35
C ASP A 77 -9.80 -0.73 7.08
N GLU A 78 -9.26 -0.04 8.09
CA GLU A 78 -8.18 -0.57 8.93
C GLU A 78 -8.62 -1.76 9.77
N PHE A 79 -9.90 -1.85 10.16
CA PHE A 79 -10.40 -3.07 10.79
C PHE A 79 -10.35 -4.27 9.85
N ILE A 80 -10.67 -4.09 8.56
CA ILE A 80 -10.57 -5.17 7.56
C ILE A 80 -9.10 -5.50 7.30
N TRP A 81 -8.26 -4.48 7.09
CA TRP A 81 -6.84 -4.60 6.82
C TRP A 81 -6.08 -5.29 7.97
N GLY A 82 -6.25 -4.77 9.19
CA GLY A 82 -5.65 -5.34 10.39
C GLY A 82 -6.13 -6.75 10.66
N ALA A 83 -7.44 -7.03 10.53
CA ALA A 83 -7.96 -8.39 10.70
C ALA A 83 -7.39 -9.37 9.66
N ALA A 84 -7.25 -8.95 8.39
CA ALA A 84 -6.65 -9.78 7.36
C ALA A 84 -5.19 -10.15 7.70
N TRP A 85 -4.36 -9.17 8.10
CA TRP A 85 -2.97 -9.45 8.46
C TRP A 85 -2.83 -10.24 9.76
N MET A 86 -3.65 -9.95 10.77
CA MET A 86 -3.71 -10.75 11.99
C MET A 86 -4.06 -12.21 11.69
N TYR A 87 -5.03 -12.43 10.80
CA TYR A 87 -5.38 -13.77 10.34
C TYR A 87 -4.20 -14.46 9.64
N PHE A 88 -3.52 -13.78 8.71
CA PHE A 88 -2.38 -14.37 8.00
C PHE A 88 -1.17 -14.63 8.92
N ALA A 89 -1.00 -13.87 9.99
CA ALA A 89 0.08 -14.06 10.95
C ALA A 89 -0.20 -15.17 11.98
N THR A 90 -1.46 -15.39 12.34
CA THR A 90 -1.83 -16.25 13.48
C THR A 90 -2.62 -17.50 13.12
N GLY A 91 -3.26 -17.53 11.95
CA GLY A 91 -4.22 -18.55 11.58
C GLY A 91 -5.54 -18.52 12.37
N ASN A 92 -5.73 -17.54 13.27
CA ASN A 92 -6.90 -17.47 14.12
C ASN A 92 -8.13 -16.99 13.32
N SER A 93 -9.10 -17.89 13.14
CA SER A 93 -10.30 -17.67 12.33
C SER A 93 -11.21 -16.55 12.84
N THR A 94 -11.08 -16.14 14.11
CA THR A 94 -11.84 -14.99 14.63
C THR A 94 -11.50 -13.70 13.89
N TYR A 95 -10.25 -13.53 13.44
CA TYR A 95 -9.83 -12.41 12.62
C TYR A 95 -10.40 -12.49 11.21
N LEU A 96 -10.39 -13.67 10.58
CA LEU A 96 -11.01 -13.84 9.26
C LEU A 96 -12.51 -13.53 9.33
N LYS A 97 -13.22 -14.04 10.35
CA LYS A 97 -14.64 -13.75 10.60
C LYS A 97 -14.90 -12.24 10.72
N LEU A 98 -14.01 -11.52 11.40
CA LEU A 98 -14.11 -10.07 11.53
C LEU A 98 -13.87 -9.37 10.18
N ALA A 99 -12.81 -9.75 9.46
CA ALA A 99 -12.48 -9.21 8.13
C ALA A 99 -13.62 -9.43 7.11
N THR A 100 -14.42 -10.49 7.28
CA THR A 100 -15.55 -10.82 6.41
C THR A 100 -16.90 -10.51 7.05
N THR A 101 -16.97 -9.62 8.05
CA THR A 101 -18.24 -9.20 8.63
C THR A 101 -18.92 -8.20 7.70
N GLU A 102 -20.11 -8.53 7.18
CA GLU A 102 -20.87 -7.68 6.24
C GLU A 102 -21.07 -6.24 6.74
N GLY A 103 -21.39 -6.09 8.03
CA GLY A 103 -21.53 -4.78 8.64
C GLY A 103 -20.26 -3.94 8.56
N ILE A 104 -19.08 -4.53 8.79
CA ILE A 104 -17.79 -3.82 8.71
C ILE A 104 -17.49 -3.47 7.25
N ALA A 105 -17.67 -4.43 6.32
CA ALA A 105 -17.51 -4.20 4.89
C ALA A 105 -18.38 -3.03 4.39
N LYS A 106 -19.64 -2.98 4.81
CA LYS A 106 -20.57 -1.90 4.45
C LYS A 106 -20.11 -0.54 4.99
N HIS A 107 -19.69 -0.46 6.26
CA HIS A 107 -19.21 0.81 6.83
C HIS A 107 -17.90 1.30 6.20
N ALA A 108 -17.04 0.37 5.76
CA ALA A 108 -15.83 0.70 5.01
C ALA A 108 -16.13 1.15 3.56
N GLY A 109 -17.36 1.00 3.06
CA GLY A 109 -17.71 1.34 1.67
C GLY A 109 -17.22 0.30 0.67
N ALA A 110 -17.19 -0.98 1.05
CA ALA A 110 -16.69 -2.07 0.20
C ALA A 110 -17.55 -2.41 -1.02
N SER A 111 -18.61 -1.65 -1.30
CA SER A 111 -19.43 -1.76 -2.52
C SER A 111 -19.22 -0.56 -3.46
N GLY A 112 -18.17 0.23 -3.24
CA GLY A 112 -17.86 1.41 -4.02
C GLY A 112 -18.73 2.63 -3.72
N GLY A 113 -18.88 3.49 -4.73
CA GLY A 113 -19.82 4.63 -4.68
C GLY A 113 -19.26 5.95 -4.13
N TRP A 114 -17.98 6.03 -3.80
CA TRP A 114 -17.34 7.28 -3.36
C TRP A 114 -16.13 7.64 -4.21
N LYS A 115 -15.73 8.92 -4.18
CA LYS A 115 -14.79 9.50 -5.14
C LYS A 115 -13.47 8.75 -5.21
N PHE A 116 -12.80 8.39 -4.11
CA PHE A 116 -11.49 7.74 -4.15
C PHE A 116 -11.57 6.21 -3.98
N TYR A 117 -12.73 5.61 -4.26
CA TYR A 117 -12.84 4.16 -4.27
C TYR A 117 -11.86 3.53 -5.27
N GLY A 118 -11.21 2.44 -4.86
CA GLY A 118 -10.18 1.77 -5.66
C GLY A 118 -8.78 2.38 -5.54
N VAL A 119 -8.59 3.44 -4.74
CA VAL A 119 -7.28 4.04 -4.50
C VAL A 119 -6.74 3.57 -3.16
N PHE A 120 -5.58 2.91 -3.18
CA PHE A 120 -4.82 2.53 -1.98
C PHE A 120 -3.82 3.62 -1.61
N ASP A 121 -3.83 4.00 -0.33
CA ASP A 121 -2.88 4.96 0.25
C ASP A 121 -2.74 4.77 1.78
N TRP A 122 -2.12 5.74 2.46
CA TRP A 122 -1.86 5.68 3.90
C TRP A 122 -3.10 5.94 4.76
N ASP A 123 -4.19 6.49 4.21
CA ASP A 123 -5.47 6.77 4.85
C ASP A 123 -6.54 5.73 4.47
N ASN A 124 -6.62 5.30 3.20
CA ASN A 124 -7.57 4.28 2.75
C ASN A 124 -6.90 2.94 2.39
N LYS A 125 -7.21 1.91 3.18
CA LYS A 125 -6.61 0.56 3.11
C LYS A 125 -7.53 -0.43 2.43
N LEU A 126 -8.78 -0.03 2.14
CA LEU A 126 -9.83 -0.93 1.68
C LEU A 126 -9.42 -1.70 0.43
N THR A 127 -8.87 -1.01 -0.58
CA THR A 127 -8.44 -1.66 -1.83
C THR A 127 -7.31 -2.65 -1.58
N GLY A 128 -6.35 -2.31 -0.73
CA GLY A 128 -5.30 -3.24 -0.30
C GLY A 128 -5.87 -4.46 0.41
N ALA A 129 -6.82 -4.26 1.32
CA ALA A 129 -7.51 -5.32 2.07
C ALA A 129 -8.31 -6.25 1.15
N GLN A 130 -9.08 -5.70 0.20
CA GLN A 130 -9.82 -6.47 -0.81
C GLN A 130 -8.87 -7.31 -1.68
N VAL A 131 -7.73 -6.75 -2.11
CA VAL A 131 -6.72 -7.47 -2.92
C VAL A 131 -6.12 -8.66 -2.14
N VAL A 132 -5.70 -8.47 -0.88
CA VAL A 132 -5.09 -9.57 -0.09
C VAL A 132 -6.11 -10.62 0.36
N LEU A 133 -7.38 -10.25 0.56
CA LEU A 133 -8.45 -11.21 0.86
C LEU A 133 -8.91 -11.95 -0.39
N THR A 134 -8.87 -11.30 -1.56
CA THR A 134 -9.09 -11.95 -2.86
C THR A 134 -8.04 -13.02 -3.13
N ARG A 135 -6.77 -12.76 -2.81
CA ARG A 135 -5.71 -13.79 -2.84
C ARG A 135 -6.12 -15.03 -2.05
N PHE A 136 -6.50 -14.82 -0.79
CA PHE A 136 -6.91 -15.91 0.09
C PHE A 136 -8.13 -16.66 -0.47
N PHE A 137 -9.15 -15.95 -0.94
CA PHE A 137 -10.34 -16.54 -1.52
C PHE A 137 -10.04 -17.41 -2.74
N LYS A 138 -9.19 -16.91 -3.66
CA LYS A 138 -8.86 -17.62 -4.91
C LYS A 138 -7.93 -18.82 -4.71
N MET A 139 -7.10 -18.82 -3.67
CA MET A 139 -6.11 -19.89 -3.43
C MET A 139 -6.60 -20.95 -2.43
N MET A 140 -7.44 -20.56 -1.47
CA MET A 140 -7.89 -21.45 -0.39
C MET A 140 -9.36 -21.83 -0.49
N SER A 141 -10.16 -21.13 -1.32
CA SER A 141 -11.60 -21.37 -1.52
C SER A 141 -12.38 -21.62 -0.22
N PRO A 142 -12.28 -20.73 0.79
CA PRO A 142 -13.01 -20.87 2.04
C PRO A 142 -14.53 -20.81 1.81
N GLY A 143 -15.26 -21.72 2.47
CA GLY A 143 -16.73 -21.75 2.40
C GLY A 143 -17.41 -20.83 3.43
N PHE A 144 -18.64 -21.21 3.79
CA PHE A 144 -19.44 -20.53 4.82
C PHE A 144 -18.67 -20.41 6.16
N PRO A 145 -18.76 -19.28 6.89
CA PRO A 145 -19.56 -18.07 6.61
C PRO A 145 -18.82 -16.97 5.83
N TYR A 146 -17.64 -17.24 5.28
CA TYR A 146 -16.74 -16.21 4.75
C TYR A 146 -17.02 -15.87 3.28
N GLU A 147 -17.51 -16.85 2.53
CA GLU A 147 -17.63 -16.84 1.07
C GLU A 147 -18.32 -15.59 0.50
N ASN A 148 -19.45 -15.16 1.07
CA ASN A 148 -20.24 -14.05 0.52
C ASN A 148 -19.43 -12.75 0.43
N VAL A 149 -18.80 -12.34 1.54
CA VAL A 149 -18.02 -11.10 1.60
C VAL A 149 -16.71 -11.23 0.85
N LEU A 150 -16.08 -12.42 0.86
CA LEU A 150 -14.88 -12.67 0.05
C LEU A 150 -15.17 -12.62 -1.45
N ASN A 151 -16.32 -13.14 -1.89
CA ASN A 151 -16.75 -13.04 -3.28
C ASN A 151 -17.07 -11.59 -3.67
N GLN A 152 -17.66 -10.79 -2.76
CA GLN A 152 -17.78 -9.35 -2.95
C GLN A 152 -16.41 -8.71 -3.15
N TYR A 153 -15.45 -8.94 -2.24
CA TYR A 153 -14.10 -8.37 -2.35
C TYR A 153 -13.38 -8.79 -3.64
N LYS A 154 -13.58 -10.03 -4.10
CA LYS A 154 -13.08 -10.51 -5.40
C LYS A 154 -13.68 -9.70 -6.55
N ASN A 155 -15.01 -9.58 -6.61
CA ASN A 155 -15.69 -8.86 -7.69
C ASN A 155 -15.26 -7.38 -7.72
N GLU A 156 -15.15 -6.76 -6.56
CA GLU A 156 -14.71 -5.37 -6.42
C GLU A 156 -13.24 -5.20 -6.82
N THR A 157 -12.36 -6.13 -6.42
CA THR A 157 -10.96 -6.14 -6.85
C THR A 157 -10.87 -6.22 -8.37
N GLU A 158 -11.64 -7.11 -9.01
CA GLU A 158 -11.67 -7.24 -10.46
C GLU A 158 -12.10 -5.93 -11.13
N LEU A 159 -13.17 -5.28 -10.65
CA LEU A 159 -13.63 -3.99 -11.15
C LEU A 159 -12.60 -2.86 -10.96
N ILE A 160 -11.96 -2.81 -9.80
CA ILE A 160 -10.90 -1.84 -9.49
C ILE A 160 -9.73 -2.01 -10.46
N MET A 161 -9.31 -3.23 -10.74
CA MET A 161 -8.22 -3.50 -11.69
C MET A 161 -8.56 -3.06 -13.12
N CYS A 162 -9.84 -3.16 -13.50
CA CYS A 162 -10.31 -2.58 -14.76
C CYS A 162 -10.26 -1.05 -14.74
N SER A 163 -10.65 -0.43 -13.63
CA SER A 163 -10.71 1.03 -13.48
C SER A 163 -9.35 1.72 -13.68
N TYR A 164 -8.26 1.01 -13.40
CA TYR A 164 -6.90 1.50 -13.58
C TYR A 164 -6.51 1.66 -15.05
N LEU A 165 -7.17 0.94 -15.96
CA LEU A 165 -6.79 0.94 -17.37
C LEU A 165 -7.40 2.17 -18.09
N PRO A 166 -6.61 2.97 -18.83
CA PRO A 166 -7.06 4.22 -19.42
C PRO A 166 -8.30 4.13 -20.32
N GLN A 167 -8.50 2.99 -21.00
CA GLN A 167 -9.64 2.79 -21.89
C GLN A 167 -11.00 2.84 -21.18
N TYR A 168 -11.05 2.59 -19.86
CA TYR A 168 -12.29 2.64 -19.08
C TYR A 168 -12.59 4.04 -18.51
N LYS A 169 -11.64 4.98 -18.59
CA LYS A 169 -11.84 6.40 -18.23
C LYS A 169 -12.40 6.64 -16.81
N VAL A 170 -12.09 5.77 -15.86
CA VAL A 170 -12.48 5.94 -14.45
C VAL A 170 -11.56 6.95 -13.76
N PHE A 171 -10.26 6.83 -13.99
CA PHE A 171 -9.25 7.83 -13.60
C PHE A 171 -8.77 8.61 -14.82
N ASN A 172 -8.43 9.88 -14.61
CA ASN A 172 -7.78 10.68 -15.63
C ASN A 172 -6.34 10.19 -15.84
N GLN A 173 -5.82 10.48 -17.03
CA GLN A 173 -4.43 10.23 -17.39
C GLN A 173 -3.82 11.53 -17.92
N THR A 174 -2.62 11.88 -17.47
CA THR A 174 -1.88 13.01 -18.02
C THR A 174 -1.46 12.73 -19.47
N ALA A 175 -1.09 13.77 -20.22
CA ALA A 175 -0.61 13.60 -21.59
C ALA A 175 0.66 12.73 -21.66
N GLY A 176 1.46 12.74 -20.59
CA GLY A 176 2.63 11.89 -20.41
C GLY A 176 2.36 10.45 -19.99
N GLY A 177 1.09 10.07 -19.74
CA GLY A 177 0.70 8.70 -19.44
C GLY A 177 0.58 8.34 -17.96
N MET A 178 0.75 9.29 -17.03
CA MET A 178 0.57 9.07 -15.59
C MET A 178 -0.91 9.03 -15.22
N MET A 179 -1.36 8.00 -14.51
CA MET A 179 -2.72 7.92 -13.99
C MET A 179 -2.90 8.81 -12.75
N GLU A 180 -3.98 9.59 -12.72
CA GLU A 180 -4.26 10.56 -11.65
C GLU A 180 -5.14 9.96 -10.54
N PHE A 181 -4.57 9.04 -9.75
CA PHE A 181 -5.27 8.41 -8.62
C PHE A 181 -5.64 9.37 -7.48
N ASN A 182 -5.05 10.57 -7.45
CA ASN A 182 -5.37 11.63 -6.50
C ASN A 182 -6.24 12.74 -7.11
N TYR A 183 -6.86 12.52 -8.28
CA TYR A 183 -7.78 13.46 -8.94
C TYR A 183 -7.17 14.84 -9.21
N GLY A 184 -5.91 14.87 -9.65
CA GLY A 184 -5.18 16.09 -9.99
C GLY A 184 -4.75 16.94 -8.79
N ALA A 185 -4.89 16.41 -7.57
CA ALA A 185 -4.32 17.04 -6.38
C ALA A 185 -2.77 17.02 -6.43
N PRO A 186 -2.09 17.78 -5.56
CA PRO A 186 -0.65 17.67 -5.41
C PRO A 186 -0.16 16.29 -4.96
N GLN A 187 1.15 16.05 -5.10
CA GLN A 187 1.85 14.84 -4.66
C GLN A 187 1.32 13.51 -5.26
N PRO A 188 1.16 13.40 -6.60
CA PRO A 188 0.53 12.25 -7.22
C PRO A 188 1.33 10.95 -7.13
N LEU A 189 2.67 11.01 -7.09
CA LEU A 189 3.48 9.80 -7.33
C LEU A 189 3.37 8.74 -6.22
N GLN A 190 3.01 9.13 -4.99
CA GLN A 190 2.76 8.14 -3.94
C GLN A 190 1.55 7.25 -4.27
N TYR A 191 0.49 7.83 -4.85
CA TYR A 191 -0.70 7.11 -5.27
C TYR A 191 -0.42 6.30 -6.53
N VAL A 192 0.34 6.85 -7.48
CA VAL A 192 0.78 6.13 -8.68
C VAL A 192 1.57 4.88 -8.31
N ALA A 193 2.55 5.01 -7.42
CA ALA A 193 3.36 3.87 -6.96
C ALA A 193 2.51 2.83 -6.21
N ALA A 194 1.62 3.26 -5.31
CA ALA A 194 0.74 2.38 -4.54
C ALA A 194 -0.19 1.53 -5.42
N ASN A 195 -0.86 2.16 -6.38
CA ASN A 195 -1.85 1.47 -7.22
C ASN A 195 -1.17 0.69 -8.36
N ALA A 196 0.01 1.11 -8.82
CA ALA A 196 0.86 0.29 -9.69
C ALA A 196 1.35 -0.99 -8.98
N PHE A 197 1.72 -0.89 -7.70
CA PHE A 197 2.05 -2.06 -6.89
C PHE A 197 0.87 -3.02 -6.79
N LEU A 198 -0.34 -2.54 -6.46
CA LEU A 198 -1.51 -3.42 -6.37
C LEU A 198 -1.86 -4.10 -7.69
N ALA A 199 -1.74 -3.40 -8.83
CA ALA A 199 -1.94 -4.00 -10.15
C ALA A 199 -0.94 -5.12 -10.44
N ALA A 200 0.35 -4.90 -10.17
CA ALA A 200 1.38 -5.92 -10.33
C ALA A 200 1.13 -7.12 -9.38
N LEU A 201 0.80 -6.84 -8.11
CA LEU A 201 0.54 -7.85 -7.10
C LEU A 201 -0.67 -8.73 -7.46
N TYR A 202 -1.76 -8.13 -7.94
CA TYR A 202 -2.93 -8.89 -8.37
C TYR A 202 -2.62 -9.76 -9.59
N ALA A 203 -1.81 -9.27 -10.54
CA ALA A 203 -1.34 -10.08 -11.67
C ALA A 203 -0.51 -11.29 -11.22
N ASP A 204 0.28 -11.15 -10.16
CA ASP A 204 1.03 -12.26 -9.57
C ASP A 204 0.10 -13.26 -8.88
N TYR A 205 -0.99 -12.79 -8.25
CA TYR A 205 -2.03 -13.68 -7.71
C TYR A 205 -2.76 -14.46 -8.80
N LEU A 206 -3.10 -13.82 -9.92
CA LEU A 206 -3.68 -14.53 -11.08
C LEU A 206 -2.71 -15.61 -11.60
N SER A 207 -1.40 -15.32 -11.63
CA SER A 207 -0.36 -16.27 -12.03
C SER A 207 -0.26 -17.48 -11.13
N ALA A 208 -0.48 -17.31 -9.82
CA ALA A 208 -0.41 -18.37 -8.84
C ALA A 208 -1.72 -19.20 -8.75
N THR A 209 -2.71 -18.89 -9.60
CA THR A 209 -3.94 -19.66 -9.76
C THR A 209 -3.98 -20.30 -11.14
N SER A 210 -4.91 -21.24 -11.36
CA SER A 210 -5.11 -21.88 -12.67
C SER A 210 -5.71 -20.97 -13.75
N ALA A 211 -6.01 -19.70 -13.42
CA ALA A 211 -6.66 -18.74 -14.32
C ALA A 211 -5.85 -17.43 -14.41
N PRO A 212 -4.90 -17.30 -15.37
CA PRO A 212 -4.09 -16.10 -15.56
C PRO A 212 -4.83 -14.97 -16.31
N VAL A 213 -6.16 -14.90 -16.15
CA VAL A 213 -7.07 -13.90 -16.75
C VAL A 213 -8.04 -13.41 -15.69
N TRP A 214 -8.59 -12.21 -15.85
CA TRP A 214 -9.67 -11.71 -14.98
C TRP A 214 -10.76 -10.99 -15.81
N PRO A 215 -12.01 -10.96 -15.31
CA PRO A 215 -13.11 -10.31 -16.01
C PRO A 215 -13.04 -8.78 -15.89
N CYS A 216 -13.33 -8.09 -16.99
CA CYS A 216 -13.57 -6.65 -17.06
C CYS A 216 -14.81 -6.36 -17.92
N GLY A 217 -15.98 -6.37 -17.27
CA GLY A 217 -17.26 -6.30 -17.94
C GLY A 217 -17.47 -7.52 -18.85
N PRO A 218 -17.72 -7.35 -20.17
CA PRO A 218 -17.89 -8.47 -21.09
C PRO A 218 -16.57 -9.13 -21.51
N ASN A 219 -15.41 -8.54 -21.17
CA ASN A 219 -14.10 -8.98 -21.66
C ASN A 219 -13.35 -9.75 -20.57
N PHE A 220 -12.44 -10.64 -21.00
CA PHE A 220 -11.44 -11.25 -20.13
C PHE A 220 -10.06 -10.74 -20.53
N LEU A 221 -9.37 -10.11 -19.58
CA LEU A 221 -8.05 -9.54 -19.83
C LEU A 221 -6.95 -10.46 -19.28
N PRO A 222 -5.84 -10.65 -20.00
CA PRO A 222 -4.73 -11.46 -19.52
C PRO A 222 -3.90 -10.70 -18.50
N LYS A 223 -3.38 -11.39 -17.47
CA LYS A 223 -2.55 -10.82 -16.38
C LYS A 223 -1.49 -9.82 -16.85
N LYS A 224 -0.94 -10.03 -18.06
CA LYS A 224 0.07 -9.20 -18.69
C LYS A 224 -0.38 -7.74 -18.82
N VAL A 225 -1.67 -7.48 -19.08
CA VAL A 225 -2.22 -6.12 -19.18
C VAL A 225 -2.00 -5.33 -17.88
N LEU A 226 -2.18 -5.95 -16.72
CA LEU A 226 -1.91 -5.30 -15.43
C LEU A 226 -0.42 -5.12 -15.15
N ARG A 227 0.41 -6.11 -15.53
CA ARG A 227 1.88 -5.98 -15.40
C ARG A 227 2.43 -4.88 -16.30
N ASP A 228 1.94 -4.78 -17.54
CA ASP A 228 2.31 -3.73 -18.49
C ASP A 228 1.85 -2.35 -17.99
N PHE A 229 0.61 -2.27 -17.48
CA PHE A 229 0.11 -1.07 -16.82
C PHE A 229 1.00 -0.64 -15.65
N ALA A 230 1.24 -1.52 -14.67
CA ALA A 230 2.09 -1.23 -13.52
C ALA A 230 3.51 -0.80 -13.96
N ARG A 231 4.08 -1.51 -14.94
CA ARG A 231 5.39 -1.16 -15.52
C ARG A 231 5.38 0.22 -16.18
N SER A 232 4.32 0.60 -16.89
CA SER A 232 4.20 1.95 -17.48
C SER A 232 4.27 3.04 -16.40
N GLN A 233 3.57 2.84 -15.27
CA GLN A 233 3.49 3.82 -14.20
C GLN A 233 4.82 3.93 -13.44
N ILE A 234 5.48 2.81 -13.17
CA ILE A 234 6.82 2.82 -12.58
C ILE A 234 7.86 3.38 -13.55
N ASN A 235 7.78 3.07 -14.85
CA ASN A 235 8.67 3.65 -15.85
C ASN A 235 8.49 5.17 -15.95
N TYR A 236 7.26 5.68 -15.85
CA TYR A 236 7.00 7.12 -15.75
C TYR A 236 7.75 7.74 -14.56
N ILE A 237 7.66 7.14 -13.36
CA ILE A 237 8.43 7.57 -12.17
C ILE A 237 9.94 7.53 -12.43
N LEU A 238 10.41 6.49 -13.12
CA LEU A 238 11.82 6.24 -13.39
C LEU A 238 12.40 7.02 -14.59
N GLY A 239 11.58 7.77 -15.33
CA GLY A 239 12.05 8.72 -16.35
C GLY A 239 11.41 8.63 -17.73
N ASP A 240 10.49 7.70 -17.97
CA ASP A 240 9.69 7.68 -19.19
C ASP A 240 8.48 8.61 -19.08
N ASN A 241 8.79 9.91 -19.00
CA ASN A 241 7.84 10.99 -18.89
C ASN A 241 8.23 12.13 -19.84
N PRO A 242 7.35 13.13 -20.08
CA PRO A 242 7.64 14.24 -20.99
C PRO A 242 8.91 15.04 -20.61
N ALA A 243 9.23 15.11 -19.31
CA ALA A 243 10.44 15.79 -18.83
C ALA A 243 11.72 14.94 -19.00
N LYS A 244 11.62 13.66 -19.40
CA LYS A 244 12.75 12.72 -19.54
C LYS A 244 13.68 12.75 -18.31
N MET A 245 13.07 12.81 -17.13
CA MET A 245 13.76 12.88 -15.84
C MET A 245 13.23 11.84 -14.88
N SER A 246 14.10 11.19 -14.12
CA SER A 246 13.64 10.36 -13.01
C SER A 246 13.10 11.25 -11.89
N TYR A 247 12.01 10.83 -11.26
CA TYR A 247 11.53 11.41 -10.02
C TYR A 247 12.13 10.73 -8.76
N VAL A 248 13.09 9.82 -8.96
CA VAL A 248 13.85 9.17 -7.89
C VAL A 248 15.25 9.79 -7.83
N VAL A 249 15.59 10.35 -6.69
CA VAL A 249 16.85 11.05 -6.45
C VAL A 249 18.03 10.09 -6.63
N GLY A 250 19.01 10.49 -7.45
CA GLY A 250 20.20 9.68 -7.74
C GLY A 250 19.99 8.58 -8.78
N TYR A 251 18.82 8.48 -9.40
CA TYR A 251 18.56 7.52 -10.47
C TYR A 251 18.60 8.18 -11.86
N ARG A 252 19.29 7.54 -12.82
CA ARG A 252 19.62 8.08 -14.16
C ARG A 252 20.42 9.40 -14.12
N LYS A 253 20.63 10.01 -15.29
CA LYS A 253 21.42 11.25 -15.47
C LYS A 253 20.68 12.52 -15.02
N ARG A 254 19.34 12.52 -15.03
CA ARG A 254 18.51 13.69 -14.70
C ARG A 254 17.49 13.32 -13.64
N TYR A 255 17.58 13.97 -12.47
CA TYR A 255 16.72 13.76 -11.29
C TYR A 255 16.63 15.06 -10.47
N PRO A 256 15.66 15.20 -9.53
CA PRO A 256 15.54 16.34 -8.65
C PRO A 256 16.77 16.53 -7.76
N ILE A 257 17.31 17.74 -7.74
CA ILE A 257 18.49 18.10 -6.93
C ILE A 257 18.12 19.08 -5.80
N ARG A 258 16.88 19.56 -5.74
CA ARG A 258 16.39 20.50 -4.72
C ARG A 258 15.22 19.92 -3.93
N VAL A 259 15.43 18.79 -3.28
CA VAL A 259 14.43 18.03 -2.52
C VAL A 259 14.01 18.76 -1.23
N HIS A 260 12.71 18.82 -0.91
CA HIS A 260 12.13 19.35 0.33
C HIS A 260 12.49 18.49 1.55
N HIS A 261 13.77 18.45 1.92
CA HIS A 261 14.24 17.59 3.01
C HIS A 261 15.36 18.27 3.81
N ARG A 262 15.09 18.51 5.10
CA ARG A 262 15.99 19.26 6.01
C ARG A 262 17.38 18.64 6.12
N GLY A 263 17.46 17.32 6.30
CA GLY A 263 18.75 16.61 6.39
C GLY A 263 19.54 16.64 5.07
N ALA A 264 18.84 16.79 3.93
CA ALA A 264 19.48 16.86 2.63
C ALA A 264 19.97 18.27 2.31
N SER A 265 19.26 19.31 2.79
CA SER A 265 19.52 20.71 2.46
C SER A 265 20.61 21.37 3.31
N ILE A 266 20.93 20.82 4.48
CA ILE A 266 21.91 21.41 5.41
C ILE A 266 23.30 20.77 5.19
N PRO A 267 24.35 21.55 4.85
CA PRO A 267 25.70 21.03 4.68
C PRO A 267 26.24 20.35 5.95
N ARG A 268 27.08 19.32 5.78
CA ARG A 268 27.76 18.65 6.89
C ARG A 268 28.52 19.65 7.76
N GLY A 269 28.56 19.40 9.07
CA GLY A 269 29.22 20.28 10.04
C GLY A 269 28.48 21.59 10.35
N ARG A 270 27.34 21.87 9.71
CA ARG A 270 26.48 22.98 10.07
C ARG A 270 25.34 22.50 10.96
N THR A 271 25.11 23.16 12.09
CA THR A 271 23.92 22.94 12.91
C THR A 271 22.91 24.06 12.62
N SER A 272 21.79 23.73 11.98
CA SER A 272 20.60 24.58 12.02
C SER A 272 19.83 24.21 13.28
N ARG A 273 19.86 25.07 14.30
CA ARG A 273 19.26 24.72 15.59
C ARG A 273 17.75 24.95 15.59
N GLY A 274 17.26 25.99 14.91
CA GLY A 274 15.84 26.33 14.88
C GLY A 274 15.16 26.44 13.52
N CYS A 275 13.83 26.42 13.56
CA CYS A 275 12.97 26.39 12.37
C CYS A 275 13.24 27.55 11.39
N THR A 276 13.39 28.77 11.91
CA THR A 276 13.65 29.98 11.11
C THR A 276 15.08 30.01 10.57
N THR A 277 16.06 29.54 11.35
CA THR A 277 17.46 29.43 10.88
C THR A 277 17.62 28.45 9.72
N GLY A 278 16.66 27.51 9.58
CA GLY A 278 16.58 26.56 8.48
C GLY A 278 16.11 27.14 7.16
N TYR A 279 15.41 28.28 7.16
CA TYR A 279 14.82 28.87 5.95
C TYR A 279 15.88 29.27 4.92
N LYS A 280 17.07 29.72 5.34
CA LYS A 280 18.17 29.97 4.41
C LYS A 280 18.60 28.72 3.61
N TYR A 281 18.49 27.53 4.22
CA TYR A 281 18.77 26.25 3.56
C TYR A 281 17.55 25.75 2.76
N ARG A 282 16.33 26.08 3.20
CA ARG A 282 15.11 25.80 2.44
C ARG A 282 15.07 26.59 1.14
N ASP A 283 15.36 27.89 1.21
CA ASP A 283 15.08 28.88 0.17
C ASP A 283 16.25 29.13 -0.79
N THR A 284 17.43 28.53 -0.53
CA THR A 284 18.57 28.62 -1.45
C THR A 284 18.29 27.98 -2.81
N LYS A 285 18.81 28.59 -3.88
CA LYS A 285 18.78 28.04 -5.24
C LYS A 285 19.90 27.02 -5.49
N SER A 286 20.83 26.82 -4.56
CA SER A 286 21.85 25.78 -4.70
C SER A 286 21.21 24.38 -4.62
N PRO A 287 21.81 23.34 -5.24
CA PRO A 287 21.43 21.95 -5.01
C PRO A 287 21.50 21.57 -3.53
N ASN A 288 20.79 20.51 -3.12
CA ASN A 288 20.95 19.93 -1.79
C ASN A 288 22.40 19.41 -1.64
N PRO A 289 23.15 19.83 -0.60
CA PRO A 289 24.54 19.41 -0.40
C PRO A 289 24.70 17.93 -0.07
N ASN A 290 23.66 17.28 0.47
CA ASN A 290 23.65 15.83 0.68
C ASN A 290 22.61 15.20 -0.24
N LEU A 291 23.05 14.27 -1.09
CA LEU A 291 22.17 13.56 -2.01
C LEU A 291 21.30 12.56 -1.24
N LEU A 292 19.98 12.69 -1.36
CA LEU A 292 19.01 11.80 -0.72
C LEU A 292 18.69 10.61 -1.63
N VAL A 293 19.69 9.77 -1.89
CA VAL A 293 19.63 8.66 -2.87
C VAL A 293 18.41 7.76 -2.60
N GLY A 294 17.65 7.46 -3.65
CA GLY A 294 16.49 6.57 -3.60
C GLY A 294 15.18 7.25 -3.17
N ALA A 295 15.20 8.50 -2.71
CA ALA A 295 13.98 9.22 -2.38
C ALA A 295 13.16 9.54 -3.63
N MET A 296 11.89 9.12 -3.64
CA MET A 296 10.93 9.50 -4.67
C MET A 296 10.27 10.81 -4.24
N VAL A 297 10.38 11.84 -5.08
CA VAL A 297 9.68 13.11 -4.81
C VAL A 297 8.18 13.00 -5.11
N ALA A 298 7.40 13.95 -4.61
CA ALA A 298 5.97 14.07 -4.82
C ALA A 298 5.54 14.03 -6.30
N GLY A 299 6.35 14.63 -7.20
CA GLY A 299 6.21 14.50 -8.65
C GLY A 299 5.55 15.67 -9.36
N PRO A 300 5.15 15.50 -10.64
CA PRO A 300 4.66 16.59 -11.48
C PRO A 300 3.21 16.99 -11.16
N ASP A 301 2.75 18.08 -11.78
CA ASP A 301 1.34 18.45 -11.81
C ASP A 301 0.54 17.61 -12.84
N ASN A 302 -0.76 17.85 -12.92
CA ASN A 302 -1.67 17.19 -13.87
C ASN A 302 -1.42 17.48 -15.36
N ARG A 303 -0.40 18.28 -15.68
CA ARG A 303 0.04 18.57 -17.06
C ARG A 303 1.50 18.13 -17.27
N ASP A 304 1.97 17.19 -16.48
CA ASP A 304 3.33 16.64 -16.52
C ASP A 304 4.45 17.66 -16.27
N ARG A 305 4.13 18.83 -15.70
CA ARG A 305 5.15 19.84 -15.38
C ARG A 305 5.69 19.59 -14.00
N PHE A 306 7.02 19.67 -13.87
CA PHE A 306 7.71 19.51 -12.61
C PHE A 306 8.58 20.71 -12.30
N ALA A 307 8.47 21.25 -11.08
CA ALA A 307 9.31 22.33 -10.60
C ALA A 307 10.25 21.83 -9.48
N ASP A 308 11.55 21.75 -9.78
CA ASP A 308 12.58 21.38 -8.80
C ASP A 308 12.88 22.56 -7.87
N ILE A 309 11.94 22.84 -6.96
CA ILE A 309 11.96 23.96 -6.03
C ILE A 309 11.77 23.43 -4.61
N ARG A 310 12.83 23.54 -3.80
CA ARG A 310 12.90 22.95 -2.46
C ARG A 310 11.78 23.36 -1.53
N TYR A 311 11.35 24.61 -1.50
CA TYR A 311 10.27 25.02 -0.58
C TYR A 311 8.89 24.52 -1.05
N ASN A 312 8.76 24.09 -2.31
CA ASN A 312 7.51 23.63 -2.88
C ASN A 312 7.37 22.12 -2.67
N TYR A 313 6.80 21.78 -1.52
CA TYR A 313 6.58 20.39 -1.10
C TYR A 313 5.65 19.62 -2.04
N ASN A 314 4.73 20.30 -2.74
CA ASN A 314 3.84 19.68 -3.73
C ASN A 314 4.57 18.95 -4.86
N PHE A 315 5.81 19.36 -5.19
CA PHE A 315 6.64 18.71 -6.21
C PHE A 315 7.80 17.93 -5.60
N THR A 316 8.46 18.49 -4.59
CA THR A 316 9.80 18.04 -4.17
C THR A 316 9.85 17.33 -2.82
N GLU A 317 8.71 17.11 -2.16
CA GLU A 317 8.64 16.37 -0.89
C GLU A 317 8.67 14.86 -1.13
N PRO A 318 9.64 14.13 -0.57
CA PRO A 318 9.59 12.67 -0.52
C PRO A 318 8.83 12.22 0.73
N THR A 319 8.08 11.12 0.61
CA THR A 319 7.34 10.53 1.73
C THR A 319 7.71 9.07 1.93
N ILE A 320 7.67 8.61 3.19
CA ILE A 320 7.89 7.18 3.50
C ILE A 320 6.78 6.34 2.86
N ALA A 321 5.53 6.81 2.86
CA ALA A 321 4.39 6.12 2.24
C ALA A 321 4.61 5.89 0.73
N GLY A 322 5.05 6.93 0.01
CA GLY A 322 5.35 6.81 -1.43
C GLY A 322 6.51 5.86 -1.71
N ASN A 323 7.60 5.98 -0.94
CA ASN A 323 8.77 5.11 -1.10
C ASN A 323 8.50 3.65 -0.72
N ALA A 324 7.66 3.37 0.28
CA ALA A 324 7.26 2.02 0.66
C ALA A 324 6.57 1.30 -0.52
N CYS A 325 5.63 1.98 -1.17
CA CYS A 325 4.93 1.45 -2.33
C CYS A 325 5.81 1.36 -3.58
N LEU A 326 6.72 2.32 -3.79
CA LEU A 326 7.69 2.25 -4.89
C LEU A 326 8.58 1.01 -4.77
N VAL A 327 9.13 0.74 -3.57
CA VAL A 327 9.95 -0.46 -3.34
C VAL A 327 9.13 -1.72 -3.59
N ALA A 328 7.90 -1.78 -3.09
CA ALA A 328 7.02 -2.93 -3.31
C ALA A 328 6.71 -3.16 -4.81
N ALA A 329 6.41 -2.10 -5.56
CA ALA A 329 6.19 -2.18 -7.00
C ALA A 329 7.45 -2.63 -7.76
N LEU A 330 8.63 -2.10 -7.40
CA LEU A 330 9.90 -2.49 -8.01
C LEU A 330 10.19 -3.98 -7.77
N VAL A 331 9.94 -4.49 -6.55
CA VAL A 331 10.09 -5.91 -6.24
C VAL A 331 9.15 -6.75 -7.10
N ALA A 332 7.85 -6.42 -7.14
CA ALA A 332 6.85 -7.14 -7.94
C ALA A 332 7.16 -7.15 -9.46
N LEU A 333 7.79 -6.09 -9.97
CA LEU A 333 8.16 -5.95 -11.38
C LEU A 333 9.58 -6.43 -11.72
N SER A 334 10.42 -6.72 -10.72
CA SER A 334 11.81 -7.18 -10.90
C SER A 334 11.92 -8.65 -11.27
N GLY A 335 10.90 -9.45 -10.94
CA GLY A 335 10.74 -10.79 -11.47
C GLY A 335 10.30 -10.75 -12.92
N GLY A 336 10.88 -11.59 -13.79
CA GLY A 336 10.28 -11.90 -15.09
C GLY A 336 8.84 -12.41 -14.92
N ASP A 337 8.08 -12.56 -16.01
CA ASP A 337 6.65 -12.91 -15.95
C ASP A 337 6.35 -14.31 -15.34
N ASP A 338 7.41 -15.08 -15.07
CA ASP A 338 7.42 -16.41 -14.47
C ASP A 338 7.77 -16.42 -12.96
N LYS A 339 8.24 -15.29 -12.41
CA LYS A 339 8.51 -15.16 -10.96
C LYS A 339 7.31 -14.49 -10.29
N GLY A 340 6.51 -15.28 -9.59
CA GLY A 340 5.31 -14.83 -8.90
C GLY A 340 5.30 -15.20 -7.42
N VAL A 341 4.12 -15.10 -6.84
CA VAL A 341 3.85 -15.48 -5.45
C VAL A 341 3.87 -17.01 -5.32
N ASP A 342 4.56 -17.53 -4.29
CA ASP A 342 4.52 -18.96 -3.97
C ASP A 342 3.25 -19.30 -3.16
N PRO A 343 2.27 -20.00 -3.77
CA PRO A 343 1.02 -20.31 -3.08
C PRO A 343 1.20 -21.31 -1.93
N ASN A 344 2.31 -22.06 -1.90
CA ASN A 344 2.52 -23.10 -0.90
C ASN A 344 3.00 -22.55 0.44
N THR A 345 3.75 -21.44 0.44
CA THR A 345 4.37 -20.89 1.66
C THR A 345 3.71 -19.60 2.15
N ILE A 346 2.94 -18.91 1.31
CA ILE A 346 2.30 -17.64 1.65
C ILE A 346 1.24 -17.77 2.77
N PHE A 347 0.70 -18.97 2.98
CA PHE A 347 -0.29 -19.27 4.02
C PHE A 347 0.28 -20.15 5.15
N SER A 348 1.59 -20.13 5.38
CA SER A 348 2.26 -21.03 6.34
C SER A 348 1.71 -21.03 7.78
N ALA A 349 1.10 -19.94 8.24
CA ALA A 349 0.47 -19.85 9.56
C ALA A 349 -1.05 -20.13 9.54
N VAL A 350 -1.65 -20.30 8.37
CA VAL A 350 -3.09 -20.51 8.20
C VAL A 350 -3.37 -22.03 8.15
N PRO A 351 -4.25 -22.56 9.02
CA PRO A 351 -4.64 -23.96 8.97
C PRO A 351 -5.31 -24.34 7.65
N ALA A 352 -5.15 -25.60 7.22
CA ALA A 352 -5.91 -26.13 6.09
C ALA A 352 -7.41 -26.13 6.39
N PHE A 353 -8.23 -25.65 5.44
CA PHE A 353 -9.69 -25.62 5.57
C PHE A 353 -10.36 -26.98 5.29
N PHE A 354 -9.64 -27.87 4.60
CA PHE A 354 -10.10 -29.21 4.30
C PHE A 354 -9.26 -30.21 5.12
N PRO A 355 -9.87 -31.30 5.61
CA PRO A 355 -9.08 -32.39 6.16
C PRO A 355 -8.11 -32.88 5.08
N ASN A 356 -6.87 -33.19 5.47
CA ASN A 356 -5.95 -33.90 4.58
C ASN A 356 -6.68 -35.13 4.02
N SER A 357 -6.59 -35.36 2.70
CA SER A 357 -7.14 -36.57 2.11
C SER A 357 -6.68 -37.78 2.94
N PRO A 358 -7.58 -38.71 3.31
CA PRO A 358 -7.16 -39.90 4.02
C PRO A 358 -6.09 -40.62 3.19
N PRO A 359 -5.10 -41.26 3.83
CA PRO A 359 -4.10 -42.03 3.11
C PRO A 359 -4.79 -43.01 2.16
N PRO A 360 -4.23 -43.27 0.95
CA PRO A 360 -4.83 -44.19 0.01
C PRO A 360 -5.13 -45.52 0.72
N PRO A 361 -6.29 -46.15 0.47
CA PRO A 361 -6.61 -47.42 1.08
C PRO A 361 -5.49 -48.42 0.80
N ALA A 362 -5.22 -49.30 1.77
CA ALA A 362 -4.19 -50.33 1.62
C ALA A 362 -4.39 -51.07 0.28
N PRO A 363 -3.31 -51.41 -0.45
CA PRO A 363 -3.42 -52.15 -1.70
C PRO A 363 -4.29 -53.38 -1.51
N TRP A 364 -5.34 -53.51 -2.33
CA TRP A 364 -6.21 -54.67 -2.30
C TRP A 364 -5.37 -55.93 -2.53
N ARG A 365 -5.39 -56.85 -1.57
CA ARG A 365 -4.79 -58.17 -1.71
C ARG A 365 -5.93 -59.14 -2.05
N PRO A 366 -5.94 -59.73 -3.26
CA PRO A 366 -6.92 -60.72 -3.68
C PRO A 366 -7.01 -61.92 -2.74
#